data_AF-A0A1F6R0I7-F1
#
_entry.id   AF-A0A1F6R0I7-F1
#
_cell.length_a   1.000
_cell.length_b   1.000
_cell.length_c   1.000
_cell.angle_alpha   90.00
_cell.angle_beta   90.00
_cell.angle_gamma   90.00
#
_symmetry.space_group_name_H-M   'P 1'
#
loop_
_entity.id
_entity.type
_entity.pdbx_description
1 polymer ?
#
loop_
_entity_poly.entity_id
_entity_poly.type
_entity_poly.pdbx_seq_one_letter_code
_entity_poly.pdbx_strand_id
1 'polypeptide(L)'
;MLTMPFGWSVNKFLLVIGNILAGSALIILSHTNVLPLDPVNFLFFSFVGFLCALYRPGWAFLFLVGMLPYEIVTLAPSSFGVSIRPYQWVLVLVTLALAVRLALKRFPVEKFAPNVWDIALLVFGASAFLSALASGDQATAMKMSVILASFILLYFITRIFVRSADDARMLVPFLFSSLLVIAGYAIVQNILFMNGRESFAVMAGRPNAVFSEADWLGGYLAVMVTLLAALIAAPRLVERYAAFRPTRLIFSGLLFVGFVALIITVSRSAWLAAFAGIAIVLFTFAWQTDVWKMLKRRERYALRAVAETKLFILVPLLLAVSAVALFDLSPFDLLDRTKSVSSGEQKIAIACQTKQELPEKIASLEMLMQYGCEHIALEDRAAQEAAGAYVTEIFRDDPNVSIRQDIYGKVISILKERWFAGIGFGVISEYLGTDGRGAGLNASNIFLEVWLGSGIIGLIAFVVFWFGRGWRSLLSSFKDRAPLGLILLALFISVTTFNLFNSGLFLGWFFVLLAFLMIAPDNTYDSK
;
A
#
# COMPACT_ATOMS: atom_id res chain seq x y z
N MET A 1 17.36 0.63 -34.32
CA MET A 1 16.12 0.99 -33.58
C MET A 1 16.42 0.90 -32.10
N LEU A 2 16.30 2.00 -31.34
CA LEU A 2 16.39 1.93 -29.87
C LEU A 2 15.25 1.03 -29.37
N THR A 3 15.58 -0.16 -28.88
CA THR A 3 14.64 -1.00 -28.14
C THR A 3 14.37 -0.32 -26.81
N MET A 4 13.19 0.29 -26.66
CA MET A 4 12.73 0.87 -25.40
C MET A 4 12.72 -0.21 -24.31
N PRO A 5 13.00 0.14 -23.04
CA PRO A 5 12.93 -0.82 -21.94
C PRO A 5 11.56 -1.51 -21.92
N PHE A 6 11.54 -2.80 -21.58
CA PHE A 6 10.35 -3.68 -21.60
C PHE A 6 9.76 -4.00 -23.00
N GLY A 7 10.46 -3.67 -24.09
CA GLY A 7 10.04 -4.05 -25.45
C GLY A 7 8.89 -3.19 -25.96
N TRP A 8 8.86 -1.94 -25.52
CA TRP A 8 7.71 -1.06 -25.68
C TRP A 8 7.71 -0.30 -27.01
N SER A 9 6.52 -0.12 -27.56
CA SER A 9 6.28 0.82 -28.66
C SER A 9 6.20 2.25 -28.13
N VAL A 10 6.43 3.23 -29.01
CA VAL A 10 6.27 4.66 -28.72
C VAL A 10 4.90 4.95 -28.07
N ASN A 11 3.84 4.30 -28.54
CA ASN A 11 2.49 4.46 -27.99
C ASN A 11 2.40 4.08 -26.51
N LYS A 12 3.07 3.01 -26.06
CA LYS A 12 3.05 2.60 -24.65
C LYS A 12 3.77 3.62 -23.76
N PHE A 13 4.86 4.19 -24.25
CA PHE A 13 5.58 5.24 -23.54
C PHE A 13 4.75 6.52 -23.41
N LEU A 14 4.05 6.93 -24.48
CA LEU A 14 3.11 8.06 -24.43
C LEU A 14 1.98 7.82 -23.42
N LEU A 15 1.47 6.59 -23.28
CA LEU A 15 0.46 6.28 -22.27
C LEU A 15 1.01 6.43 -20.84
N VAL A 16 2.28 6.08 -20.60
CA VAL A 16 2.91 6.28 -19.29
C VAL A 16 3.12 7.76 -18.98
N ILE A 17 3.57 8.56 -19.96
CA ILE A 17 3.61 10.02 -19.80
C ILE A 17 2.21 10.55 -19.50
N GLY A 18 1.20 10.09 -20.23
CA GLY A 18 -0.20 10.42 -19.98
C GLY A 18 -0.64 10.05 -18.57
N ASN A 19 -0.19 8.94 -18.01
CA ASN A 19 -0.48 8.53 -16.65
C ASN A 19 0.16 9.48 -15.60
N ILE A 20 1.41 9.90 -15.82
CA ILE A 20 2.09 10.90 -14.97
C ILE A 20 1.31 12.22 -15.00
N LEU A 21 1.03 12.73 -16.20
CA LEU A 21 0.32 14.00 -16.39
C LEU A 21 -1.08 13.96 -15.78
N ALA A 22 -1.84 12.89 -16.03
CA ALA A 22 -3.17 12.72 -15.45
C ALA A 22 -3.10 12.64 -13.92
N GLY A 23 -2.14 11.90 -13.37
CA GLY A 23 -1.93 11.80 -11.94
C GLY A 23 -1.62 13.13 -11.26
N SER A 24 -0.66 13.88 -11.81
CA SER A 24 -0.33 15.23 -11.34
C SER A 24 -1.50 16.20 -11.48
N ALA A 25 -2.23 16.14 -12.60
CA ALA A 25 -3.41 16.97 -12.82
C ALA A 25 -4.51 16.68 -11.79
N LEU A 26 -4.77 15.41 -11.46
CA LEU A 26 -5.76 15.04 -10.45
C LEU A 26 -5.43 15.64 -9.08
N ILE A 27 -4.15 15.63 -8.68
CA ILE A 27 -3.70 16.28 -7.43
C ILE A 27 -3.97 17.80 -7.50
N ILE A 28 -3.51 18.46 -8.56
CA ILE A 28 -3.66 19.92 -8.72
C ILE A 28 -5.13 20.33 -8.74
N LEU A 29 -5.97 19.63 -9.51
CA LEU A 29 -7.40 19.93 -9.63
C LEU A 29 -8.15 19.66 -8.32
N SER A 30 -7.71 18.67 -7.53
CA SER A 30 -8.24 18.42 -6.19
C SER A 30 -7.91 19.57 -5.22
N HIS A 31 -6.68 20.08 -5.22
CA HIS A 31 -6.29 21.17 -4.32
C HIS A 31 -6.81 22.55 -4.75
N THR A 32 -7.14 22.71 -6.03
CA THR A 32 -7.74 23.95 -6.56
C THR A 32 -9.27 23.95 -6.51
N ASN A 33 -9.89 22.94 -5.87
CA ASN A 33 -11.35 22.78 -5.77
C ASN A 33 -12.08 22.70 -7.12
N VAL A 34 -11.38 22.31 -8.19
CA VAL A 34 -12.00 21.98 -9.48
C VAL A 34 -12.62 20.59 -9.45
N LEU A 35 -12.06 19.69 -8.63
CA LEU A 35 -12.67 18.42 -8.28
C LEU A 35 -13.39 18.53 -6.92
N PRO A 36 -14.58 17.91 -6.76
CA PRO A 36 -15.28 17.07 -7.73
C PRO A 36 -15.86 17.84 -8.92
N LEU A 37 -16.06 17.15 -10.05
CA LEU A 37 -16.62 17.75 -11.26
C LEU A 37 -18.10 18.10 -11.06
N ASP A 38 -18.61 19.10 -11.76
CA ASP A 38 -20.05 19.31 -11.89
C ASP A 38 -20.71 18.18 -12.72
N PRO A 39 -22.04 17.99 -12.61
CA PRO A 39 -22.73 16.90 -13.28
C PRO A 39 -22.54 16.85 -14.80
N VAL A 40 -22.46 18.00 -15.47
CA VAL A 40 -22.34 18.05 -16.94
C VAL A 40 -20.96 17.59 -17.36
N ASN A 41 -19.91 18.14 -16.74
CA ASN A 41 -18.53 17.75 -17.03
C ASN A 41 -18.28 16.28 -16.65
N PHE A 42 -18.79 15.82 -15.50
CA PHE A 42 -18.67 14.43 -15.09
C PHE A 42 -19.27 13.47 -16.13
N LEU A 43 -20.48 13.75 -16.62
CA LEU A 43 -21.14 12.93 -17.64
C LEU A 43 -20.40 12.99 -18.98
N PHE A 44 -19.96 14.17 -19.40
CA PHE A 44 -19.20 14.35 -20.63
C PHE A 44 -17.89 13.53 -20.62
N PHE A 45 -17.07 13.69 -19.58
CA PHE A 45 -15.81 12.94 -19.48
C PHE A 45 -16.06 11.44 -19.28
N SER A 46 -17.12 11.04 -18.59
CA SER A 46 -17.51 9.63 -18.47
C SER A 46 -17.89 9.03 -19.82
N PHE A 47 -18.63 9.76 -20.65
CA PHE A 47 -18.98 9.31 -22.00
C PHE A 47 -17.74 9.18 -22.89
N VAL A 48 -16.88 10.19 -22.92
CA VAL A 48 -15.63 10.14 -23.70
C VAL A 48 -14.72 9.01 -23.21
N GLY A 49 -14.54 8.89 -21.89
CA GLY A 49 -13.77 7.82 -21.26
C GLY A 49 -14.33 6.44 -21.58
N PHE A 50 -15.66 6.27 -21.59
CA PHE A 50 -16.32 5.05 -22.01
C PHE A 50 -16.04 4.72 -23.47
N LEU A 51 -16.12 5.68 -24.38
CA LEU A 51 -15.77 5.47 -25.80
C LEU A 51 -14.31 5.03 -25.97
N CYS A 52 -13.38 5.64 -25.23
CA CYS A 52 -11.97 5.25 -25.21
C CYS A 52 -11.80 3.82 -24.68
N ALA A 53 -12.46 3.46 -23.58
CA ALA A 53 -12.45 2.11 -23.03
C ALA A 53 -13.07 1.08 -23.99
N LEU A 54 -14.13 1.46 -24.70
CA LEU A 54 -14.78 0.62 -25.71
C LEU A 54 -13.87 0.40 -26.92
N TYR A 55 -13.10 1.41 -27.34
CA TYR A 55 -12.14 1.32 -28.44
C TYR A 55 -10.90 0.48 -28.06
N ARG A 56 -10.25 0.76 -26.93
CA ARG A 56 -9.04 0.08 -26.44
C ARG A 56 -9.13 -0.21 -24.94
N PRO A 57 -9.81 -1.29 -24.52
CA PRO A 57 -10.03 -1.59 -23.10
C PRO A 57 -8.73 -1.89 -22.36
N GLY A 58 -7.72 -2.44 -23.05
CA GLY A 58 -6.40 -2.64 -22.46
C GLY A 58 -5.68 -1.35 -22.10
N TRP A 59 -5.88 -0.25 -22.83
CA TRP A 59 -5.29 1.04 -22.49
C TRP A 59 -5.98 1.66 -21.27
N ALA A 60 -7.32 1.61 -21.26
CA ALA A 60 -8.10 2.05 -20.10
C ALA A 60 -7.75 1.25 -18.84
N PHE A 61 -7.52 -0.07 -18.97
CA PHE A 61 -7.05 -0.90 -17.85
C PHE A 61 -5.66 -0.50 -17.35
N LEU A 62 -4.72 -0.13 -18.24
CA LEU A 62 -3.41 0.36 -17.80
C LEU A 62 -3.53 1.68 -17.02
N PHE A 63 -4.39 2.60 -17.45
CA PHE A 63 -4.71 3.80 -16.68
C PHE A 63 -5.37 3.49 -15.35
N LEU A 64 -6.28 2.50 -15.30
CA LEU A 64 -6.88 2.03 -14.05
C LEU A 64 -5.78 1.67 -13.04
N VAL A 65 -4.81 0.85 -13.46
CA VAL A 65 -3.67 0.43 -12.62
C VAL A 65 -2.84 1.63 -12.16
N GLY A 66 -2.61 2.59 -13.04
CA GLY A 66 -1.91 3.82 -12.68
C GLY A 66 -2.68 4.71 -11.69
N MET A 67 -4.00 4.64 -11.68
CA MET A 67 -4.86 5.46 -10.82
C MET A 67 -5.20 4.82 -9.47
N LEU A 68 -4.72 3.59 -9.19
CA LEU A 68 -4.96 2.90 -7.92
C LEU A 68 -4.62 3.69 -6.64
N PRO A 69 -3.52 4.48 -6.56
CA PRO A 69 -3.17 5.12 -5.30
C PRO A 69 -4.02 6.37 -4.98
N TYR A 70 -4.85 6.87 -5.91
CA TYR A 70 -5.61 8.11 -5.71
C TYR A 70 -6.89 7.85 -4.90
N GLU A 71 -6.74 7.68 -3.58
CA GLU A 71 -7.81 7.23 -2.67
C GLU A 71 -8.67 8.37 -2.12
N ILE A 72 -8.13 9.60 -1.99
CA ILE A 72 -8.88 10.76 -1.49
C ILE A 72 -9.43 11.66 -2.59
N VAL A 73 -8.93 11.53 -3.81
CA VAL A 73 -9.41 12.30 -4.95
C VAL A 73 -10.80 11.80 -5.32
N THR A 74 -11.78 12.71 -5.41
CA THR A 74 -13.16 12.38 -5.78
C THR A 74 -13.50 13.02 -7.11
N LEU A 75 -14.00 12.24 -8.07
CA LEU A 75 -14.44 12.74 -9.37
C LEU A 75 -15.94 13.03 -9.45
N ALA A 76 -16.74 12.28 -8.70
CA ALA A 76 -18.20 12.37 -8.77
C ALA A 76 -18.73 13.69 -8.17
N PRO A 77 -19.73 14.33 -8.80
CA PRO A 77 -20.34 15.55 -8.29
C PRO A 77 -20.84 15.39 -6.86
N SER A 78 -20.62 16.41 -6.03
CA SER A 78 -21.09 16.42 -4.64
C SER A 78 -22.60 16.21 -4.52
N SER A 79 -23.37 16.67 -5.53
CA SER A 79 -24.83 16.49 -5.60
C SER A 79 -25.28 15.04 -5.70
N PHE A 80 -24.41 14.11 -6.09
CA PHE A 80 -24.75 12.68 -6.17
C PHE A 80 -24.67 11.96 -4.82
N GLY A 81 -24.12 12.61 -3.78
CA GLY A 81 -24.00 12.02 -2.44
C GLY A 81 -23.06 10.80 -2.37
N VAL A 82 -22.25 10.58 -3.41
CA VAL A 82 -21.29 9.47 -3.50
C VAL A 82 -19.91 9.99 -3.85
N SER A 83 -18.87 9.43 -3.23
CA SER A 83 -17.49 9.65 -3.63
C SER A 83 -17.07 8.52 -4.56
N ILE A 84 -16.66 8.88 -5.79
CA ILE A 84 -16.09 7.94 -6.77
C ILE A 84 -14.64 8.33 -7.00
N ARG A 85 -13.73 7.42 -6.62
CA ARG A 85 -12.28 7.56 -6.82
C ARG A 85 -11.90 7.37 -8.29
N PRO A 86 -10.80 7.97 -8.79
CA PRO A 86 -10.35 7.83 -10.17
C PRO A 86 -10.29 6.38 -10.67
N TYR A 87 -9.70 5.45 -9.92
CA TYR A 87 -9.64 4.06 -10.35
C TYR A 87 -11.02 3.36 -10.33
N GLN A 88 -11.94 3.73 -9.43
CA GLN A 88 -13.30 3.21 -9.40
C GLN A 88 -14.10 3.70 -10.61
N TRP A 89 -13.92 4.97 -10.99
CA TRP A 89 -14.50 5.53 -12.20
C TRP A 89 -14.01 4.77 -13.44
N VAL A 90 -12.68 4.61 -13.61
CA VAL A 90 -12.13 3.84 -14.74
C VAL A 90 -12.57 2.37 -14.69
N LEU A 91 -12.70 1.76 -13.50
CA LEU A 91 -13.21 0.40 -13.33
C LEU A 91 -14.63 0.25 -13.88
N VAL A 92 -15.53 1.19 -13.59
CA VAL A 92 -16.89 1.21 -14.15
C VAL A 92 -16.83 1.31 -15.67
N LEU A 93 -16.03 2.24 -16.21
CA LEU A 93 -15.91 2.43 -17.67
C LEU A 93 -15.39 1.16 -18.38
N VAL A 94 -14.34 0.53 -17.83
CA VAL A 94 -13.78 -0.72 -18.36
C VAL A 94 -14.81 -1.84 -18.28
N THR A 95 -15.53 -1.96 -17.16
CA THR A 95 -16.55 -2.99 -16.96
C THR A 95 -17.68 -2.84 -17.98
N LEU A 96 -18.21 -1.63 -18.17
CA LEU A 96 -19.25 -1.35 -19.16
C LEU A 96 -18.74 -1.65 -20.59
N ALA A 97 -17.51 -1.26 -20.91
CA ALA A 97 -16.91 -1.51 -22.22
C ALA A 97 -16.77 -3.02 -22.50
N LEU A 98 -16.36 -3.80 -21.49
CA LEU A 98 -16.31 -5.26 -21.59
C LEU A 98 -17.70 -5.88 -21.70
N ALA A 99 -18.70 -5.37 -20.98
CA ALA A 99 -20.10 -5.84 -21.09
C ALA A 99 -20.68 -5.60 -22.48
N VAL A 100 -20.45 -4.43 -23.09
CA VAL A 100 -20.86 -4.17 -24.48
C VAL A 100 -20.12 -5.09 -25.46
N ARG A 101 -18.81 -5.27 -25.28
CA ARG A 101 -18.04 -6.21 -26.13
C ARG A 101 -18.53 -7.65 -25.98
N LEU A 102 -18.95 -8.05 -24.79
CA LEU A 102 -19.56 -9.34 -24.50
C LEU A 102 -20.90 -9.49 -25.22
N ALA A 103 -21.80 -8.51 -25.10
CA ALA A 103 -23.08 -8.49 -25.80
C ALA A 103 -22.92 -8.55 -27.33
N LEU A 104 -21.88 -7.89 -27.86
CA LEU A 104 -21.51 -7.93 -29.28
C LEU A 104 -20.76 -9.22 -29.69
N LYS A 105 -20.58 -10.19 -28.78
CA LYS A 105 -19.81 -11.43 -28.99
C LYS A 105 -18.37 -11.19 -29.46
N ARG A 106 -17.80 -10.03 -29.13
CA ARG A 106 -16.40 -9.63 -29.40
C ARG A 106 -15.49 -9.85 -28.19
N PHE A 107 -16.03 -10.34 -27.08
CA PHE A 107 -15.27 -10.73 -25.90
C PHE A 107 -15.04 -12.24 -25.90
N PRO A 108 -13.79 -12.72 -25.77
CA PRO A 108 -13.51 -14.15 -25.75
C PRO A 108 -13.88 -14.74 -24.36
N VAL A 109 -15.16 -15.06 -24.15
CA VAL A 109 -15.71 -15.59 -22.88
C VAL A 109 -15.01 -16.87 -22.46
N GLU A 110 -14.68 -17.73 -23.42
CA GLU A 110 -13.96 -19.01 -23.23
C GLU A 110 -12.64 -18.84 -22.48
N LYS A 111 -12.08 -17.64 -22.53
CA LYS A 111 -10.83 -17.31 -21.84
C LYS A 111 -11.03 -17.02 -20.36
N PHE A 112 -12.26 -16.92 -19.83
CA PHE A 112 -12.52 -16.66 -18.42
C PHE A 112 -13.16 -17.89 -17.76
N ALA A 113 -12.34 -18.69 -17.08
CA ALA A 113 -12.77 -19.84 -16.30
C ALA A 113 -12.41 -19.61 -14.82
N PRO A 114 -13.39 -19.30 -13.96
CA PRO A 114 -13.15 -19.16 -12.51
C PRO A 114 -12.58 -20.47 -11.94
N ASN A 115 -11.59 -20.35 -11.07
CA ASN A 115 -11.05 -21.48 -10.32
C ASN A 115 -11.46 -21.42 -8.83
N VAL A 116 -11.03 -22.41 -8.06
CA VAL A 116 -11.35 -22.54 -6.63
C VAL A 116 -10.95 -21.30 -5.82
N TRP A 117 -9.86 -20.62 -6.18
CA TRP A 117 -9.43 -19.39 -5.50
C TRP A 117 -10.33 -18.21 -5.84
N ASP A 118 -10.76 -18.11 -7.10
CA ASP A 118 -11.75 -17.10 -7.53
C ASP A 118 -13.08 -17.30 -6.78
N ILE A 119 -13.49 -18.56 -6.58
CA ILE A 119 -14.67 -18.92 -5.78
C ILE A 119 -14.50 -18.51 -4.32
N ALA A 120 -13.32 -18.72 -3.73
CA ALA A 120 -13.06 -18.32 -2.34
C ALA A 120 -13.27 -16.81 -2.13
N LEU A 121 -12.81 -15.97 -3.07
CA LEU A 121 -13.07 -14.52 -2.98
C LEU A 121 -14.54 -14.15 -3.18
N LEU A 122 -15.28 -14.88 -4.03
CA LEU A 122 -16.73 -14.69 -4.17
C LEU A 122 -17.48 -15.10 -2.90
N VAL A 123 -17.10 -16.21 -2.26
CA VAL A 123 -17.66 -16.65 -0.98
C VAL A 123 -17.38 -15.62 0.11
N PHE A 124 -16.16 -15.07 0.16
CA PHE A 124 -15.82 -13.97 1.05
C PHE A 124 -16.74 -12.75 0.80
N GLY A 125 -16.90 -12.31 -0.44
CA GLY A 125 -17.81 -11.22 -0.79
C GLY A 125 -19.27 -11.51 -0.38
N ALA A 126 -19.79 -12.69 -0.69
CA ALA A 126 -21.15 -13.10 -0.34
C ALA A 126 -21.36 -13.14 1.19
N SER A 127 -20.36 -13.62 1.93
CA SER A 127 -20.43 -13.65 3.40
C SER A 127 -20.46 -12.24 4.02
N ALA A 128 -19.85 -11.23 3.40
CA ALA A 128 -19.97 -9.84 3.82
C ALA A 128 -21.41 -9.32 3.69
N PHE A 129 -22.13 -9.70 2.62
CA PHE A 129 -23.55 -9.37 2.48
C PHE A 129 -24.40 -10.08 3.53
N LEU A 130 -24.14 -11.37 3.80
CA LEU A 130 -24.84 -12.10 4.85
C LEU A 130 -24.59 -11.48 6.24
N SER A 131 -23.36 -11.07 6.52
CA SER A 131 -22.99 -10.36 7.75
C SER A 131 -23.70 -9.01 7.86
N ALA A 132 -23.80 -8.26 6.76
CA ALA A 132 -24.53 -6.99 6.73
C ALA A 132 -26.02 -7.14 7.05
N LEU A 133 -26.66 -8.22 6.58
CA LEU A 133 -28.06 -8.52 6.94
C LEU A 133 -28.24 -8.84 8.42
N ALA A 134 -27.21 -9.40 9.06
CA ALA A 134 -27.20 -9.72 10.48
C ALA A 134 -26.69 -8.56 11.38
N SER A 135 -26.31 -7.42 10.79
CA SER A 135 -25.74 -6.28 11.49
C SER A 135 -26.78 -5.46 12.26
N GLY A 136 -26.33 -4.79 13.33
CA GLY A 136 -27.13 -3.81 14.07
C GLY A 136 -27.45 -2.55 13.26
N ASP A 137 -26.50 -2.09 12.44
CA ASP A 137 -26.72 -1.05 11.42
C ASP A 137 -26.60 -1.68 10.02
N GLN A 138 -27.72 -2.21 9.54
CA GLN A 138 -27.79 -2.84 8.23
C GLN A 138 -27.49 -1.88 7.08
N ALA A 139 -27.80 -0.59 7.21
CA ALA A 139 -27.62 0.37 6.12
C ALA A 139 -26.13 0.65 5.89
N THR A 140 -25.39 0.93 6.96
CA THR A 140 -23.93 1.14 6.89
C THR A 140 -23.21 -0.14 6.46
N ALA A 141 -23.59 -1.29 7.02
CA ALA A 141 -22.99 -2.56 6.67
C ALA A 141 -23.23 -2.94 5.20
N MET A 142 -24.44 -2.73 4.70
CA MET A 142 -24.78 -3.01 3.29
C MET A 142 -23.97 -2.11 2.35
N LYS A 143 -23.85 -0.81 2.68
CA LYS A 143 -23.04 0.14 1.91
C LYS A 143 -21.58 -0.33 1.83
N MET A 144 -20.98 -0.77 2.93
CA MET A 144 -19.61 -1.27 2.94
C MET A 144 -19.46 -2.61 2.19
N SER A 145 -20.46 -3.49 2.23
CA SER A 145 -20.46 -4.71 1.43
C SER A 145 -20.53 -4.43 -0.07
N VAL A 146 -21.28 -3.41 -0.51
CA VAL A 146 -21.27 -2.93 -1.90
C VAL A 146 -19.91 -2.35 -2.29
N ILE A 147 -19.28 -1.58 -1.40
CA ILE A 147 -17.93 -1.07 -1.62
C ILE A 147 -16.93 -2.23 -1.76
N LEU A 148 -17.00 -3.24 -0.87
CA LEU A 148 -16.17 -4.44 -0.96
C LEU A 148 -16.39 -5.19 -2.28
N ALA A 149 -17.63 -5.31 -2.74
CA ALA A 149 -17.95 -5.93 -4.02
C ALA A 149 -17.30 -5.19 -5.20
N SER A 150 -17.17 -3.87 -5.14
CA SER A 150 -16.44 -3.09 -6.16
C SER A 150 -14.94 -3.44 -6.21
N PHE A 151 -14.34 -3.74 -5.06
CA PHE A 151 -12.94 -4.20 -5.00
C PHE A 151 -12.77 -5.65 -5.46
N ILE A 152 -13.74 -6.52 -5.18
CA ILE A 152 -13.77 -7.89 -5.73
C ILE A 152 -13.94 -7.83 -7.26
N LEU A 153 -14.77 -6.91 -7.79
CA LEU A 153 -14.86 -6.65 -9.22
C LEU A 153 -13.51 -6.21 -9.80
N LEU A 154 -12.78 -5.33 -9.13
CA LEU A 154 -11.44 -4.91 -9.52
C LEU A 154 -10.47 -6.11 -9.63
N TYR A 155 -10.51 -7.05 -8.69
CA TYR A 155 -9.76 -8.30 -8.78
C TYR A 155 -10.11 -9.08 -10.05
N PHE A 156 -11.40 -9.26 -10.36
CA PHE A 156 -11.82 -10.01 -11.55
C PHE A 156 -11.48 -9.31 -12.86
N ILE A 157 -11.63 -8.00 -12.95
CA ILE A 157 -11.20 -7.22 -14.09
C ILE A 157 -9.69 -7.37 -14.29
N THR A 158 -8.91 -7.31 -13.21
CA THR A 158 -7.46 -7.55 -13.26
C THR A 158 -7.14 -8.94 -13.77
N ARG A 159 -7.85 -10.00 -13.33
CA ARG A 159 -7.68 -11.39 -13.82
C ARG A 159 -8.00 -11.56 -15.30
N ILE A 160 -8.91 -10.75 -15.85
CA ILE A 160 -9.22 -10.78 -17.29
C ILE A 160 -8.01 -10.31 -18.10
N PHE A 161 -7.35 -9.24 -17.67
CA PHE A 161 -6.21 -8.64 -18.38
C PHE A 161 -4.85 -9.24 -18.02
N VAL A 162 -4.69 -9.76 -16.80
CA VAL A 162 -3.41 -10.24 -16.25
C VAL A 162 -3.49 -11.73 -15.98
N ARG A 163 -2.85 -12.51 -16.86
CA ARG A 163 -2.93 -13.98 -16.84
C ARG A 163 -1.55 -14.63 -16.78
N SER A 164 -0.56 -13.94 -17.32
CA SER A 164 0.82 -14.38 -17.41
C SER A 164 1.77 -13.36 -16.78
N ALA A 165 3.03 -13.78 -16.59
CA ALA A 165 4.10 -12.88 -16.17
C ALA A 165 4.32 -11.76 -17.20
N ASP A 166 4.18 -12.04 -18.50
CA ASP A 166 4.33 -11.05 -19.55
C ASP A 166 3.24 -9.97 -19.49
N ASP A 167 2.00 -10.35 -19.15
CA ASP A 167 0.92 -9.38 -18.94
C ASP A 167 1.23 -8.50 -17.73
N ALA A 168 1.59 -9.09 -16.58
CA ALA A 168 1.91 -8.36 -15.36
C ALA A 168 3.09 -7.38 -15.56
N ARG A 169 4.08 -7.75 -16.37
CA ARG A 169 5.18 -6.85 -16.73
C ARG A 169 4.71 -5.60 -17.47
N MET A 170 3.62 -5.66 -18.24
CA MET A 170 3.10 -4.47 -18.92
C MET A 170 2.55 -3.42 -17.95
N LEU A 171 2.19 -3.82 -16.73
CA LEU A 171 1.66 -2.93 -15.70
C LEU A 171 2.78 -2.20 -14.94
N VAL A 172 3.99 -2.77 -14.90
CA VAL A 172 5.11 -2.29 -14.08
C VAL A 172 5.39 -0.79 -14.27
N PRO A 173 5.48 -0.25 -15.51
CA PRO A 173 5.82 1.16 -15.62
C PRO A 173 4.64 2.09 -15.33
N PHE A 174 3.39 1.61 -15.38
CA PHE A 174 2.25 2.36 -14.85
C PHE A 174 2.34 2.45 -13.33
N LEU A 175 2.60 1.33 -12.64
CA LEU A 175 2.83 1.32 -11.19
C LEU A 175 3.96 2.27 -10.79
N PHE A 176 5.07 2.27 -11.53
CA PHE A 176 6.24 3.12 -11.23
C PHE A 176 6.07 4.58 -11.62
N SER A 177 5.33 4.86 -12.69
CA SER A 177 4.97 6.24 -13.01
C SER A 177 4.06 6.86 -11.94
N SER A 178 3.14 6.06 -11.38
CA SER A 178 2.33 6.49 -10.25
C SER A 178 3.17 6.62 -8.99
N LEU A 179 4.06 5.67 -8.68
CA LEU A 179 5.01 5.78 -7.57
C LEU A 179 5.77 7.11 -7.63
N LEU A 180 6.28 7.48 -8.81
CA LEU A 180 7.01 8.73 -9.00
C LEU A 180 6.17 9.95 -8.62
N VAL A 181 4.91 10.02 -9.10
CA VAL A 181 3.99 11.11 -8.78
C VAL A 181 3.65 11.12 -7.29
N ILE A 182 3.32 9.97 -6.70
CA ILE A 182 2.89 9.87 -5.31
C ILE A 182 4.02 10.17 -4.34
N ALA A 183 5.20 9.55 -4.54
CA ALA A 183 6.35 9.77 -3.68
C ALA A 183 6.90 11.19 -3.84
N GLY A 184 6.91 11.73 -5.06
CA GLY A 184 7.25 13.12 -5.31
C GLY A 184 6.30 14.08 -4.59
N TYR A 185 4.99 13.82 -4.66
CA TYR A 185 4.01 14.65 -3.96
C TYR A 185 4.15 14.55 -2.43
N ALA A 186 4.41 13.37 -1.88
CA ALA A 186 4.67 13.21 -0.44
C ALA A 186 5.88 14.05 0.03
N ILE A 187 6.96 14.09 -0.77
CA ILE A 187 8.12 14.94 -0.50
C ILE A 187 7.73 16.42 -0.54
N VAL A 188 6.94 16.84 -1.54
CA VAL A 188 6.43 18.22 -1.65
C VAL A 188 5.59 18.61 -0.43
N GLN A 189 4.70 17.74 0.04
CA GLN A 189 3.89 18.01 1.25
C GLN A 189 4.78 18.32 2.45
N ASN A 190 5.84 17.54 2.68
CA ASN A 190 6.76 17.81 3.78
C ASN A 190 7.61 19.06 3.56
N ILE A 191 8.07 19.34 2.34
CA ILE A 191 8.76 20.60 2.04
C ILE A 191 7.85 21.80 2.33
N LEU A 192 6.57 21.75 1.95
CA LEU A 192 5.61 22.81 2.26
C LEU A 192 5.43 22.97 3.77
N PHE A 193 5.26 21.86 4.49
CA PHE A 193 5.13 21.85 5.95
C PHE A 193 6.33 22.50 6.65
N MET A 194 7.56 22.09 6.28
CA MET A 194 8.79 22.63 6.87
C MET A 194 8.98 24.13 6.59
N ASN A 195 8.40 24.64 5.51
CA ASN A 195 8.40 26.06 5.18
C ASN A 195 7.21 26.84 5.80
N GLY A 196 6.47 26.23 6.73
CA GLY A 196 5.30 26.86 7.37
C GLY A 196 4.12 27.11 6.43
N ARG A 197 4.09 26.43 5.28
CA ARG A 197 2.99 26.54 4.31
C ARG A 197 1.98 25.42 4.52
N GLU A 198 0.77 25.62 3.98
CA GLU A 198 -0.23 24.57 3.93
C GLU A 198 0.31 23.35 3.16
N SER A 199 0.45 22.24 3.86
CA SER A 199 1.02 21.00 3.33
C SER A 199 -0.03 20.05 2.76
N PHE A 200 -1.31 20.34 2.96
CA PHE A 200 -2.45 19.48 2.65
C PHE A 200 -2.35 18.07 3.26
N ALA A 201 -1.48 17.89 4.26
CA ALA A 201 -1.34 16.64 4.98
C ALA A 201 -2.41 16.55 6.06
N VAL A 202 -3.00 15.37 6.23
CA VAL A 202 -4.00 15.12 7.28
C VAL A 202 -3.37 15.20 8.67
N MET A 203 -2.09 14.85 8.77
CA MET A 203 -1.30 14.95 9.99
C MET A 203 -0.09 15.83 9.72
N ALA A 204 0.10 16.86 10.54
CA ALA A 204 1.29 17.72 10.50
C ALA A 204 2.58 16.87 10.49
N GLY A 205 3.52 17.21 9.60
CA GLY A 205 4.80 16.51 9.46
C GLY A 205 4.75 15.08 8.90
N ARG A 206 3.58 14.45 8.74
CA ARG A 206 3.43 13.08 8.19
C ARG A 206 2.66 13.13 6.87
N PRO A 207 3.33 13.01 5.71
CA PRO A 207 2.66 13.11 4.43
C PRO A 207 1.79 11.87 4.20
N ASN A 208 0.60 12.10 3.65
CA ASN A 208 -0.34 11.06 3.20
C ASN A 208 -0.54 11.07 1.68
N ALA A 209 0.04 12.05 0.97
CA ALA A 209 -0.12 12.28 -0.46
C ALA A 209 -1.60 12.25 -0.86
N VAL A 210 -2.00 11.20 -1.57
CA VAL A 210 -3.37 10.98 -2.07
C VAL A 210 -4.12 9.87 -1.31
N PHE A 211 -3.59 9.43 -0.18
CA PHE A 211 -4.21 8.50 0.75
C PHE A 211 -4.88 9.23 1.91
N SER A 212 -5.83 8.60 2.59
CA SER A 212 -6.51 9.20 3.74
C SER A 212 -5.59 9.40 4.94
N GLU A 213 -4.54 8.58 5.07
CA GLU A 213 -3.59 8.62 6.18
C GLU A 213 -2.18 8.23 5.72
N ALA A 214 -1.18 8.68 6.47
CA ALA A 214 0.23 8.38 6.20
C ALA A 214 0.55 6.88 6.28
N ASP A 215 -0.17 6.11 7.09
CA ASP A 215 0.04 4.67 7.20
C ASP A 215 -0.40 3.91 5.94
N TRP A 216 -1.47 4.36 5.27
CA TRP A 216 -1.90 3.80 3.99
C TRP A 216 -0.94 4.13 2.85
N LEU A 217 -0.41 5.36 2.83
CA LEU A 217 0.70 5.72 1.93
C LEU A 217 1.92 4.83 2.20
N GLY A 218 2.29 4.66 3.47
CA GLY A 218 3.39 3.80 3.88
C GLY A 218 3.23 2.38 3.37
N GLY A 219 2.04 1.77 3.55
CA GLY A 219 1.73 0.44 3.04
C GLY A 219 1.90 0.31 1.52
N TYR A 220 1.38 1.28 0.76
CA TYR A 220 1.59 1.33 -0.70
C TYR A 220 3.08 1.43 -1.07
N LEU A 221 3.83 2.33 -0.42
CA LEU A 221 5.26 2.52 -0.66
C LEU A 221 6.07 1.27 -0.30
N ALA A 222 5.74 0.57 0.78
CA ALA A 222 6.40 -0.68 1.17
C ALA A 222 6.28 -1.75 0.09
N VAL A 223 5.11 -1.88 -0.53
CA VAL A 223 4.87 -2.80 -1.65
C VAL A 223 5.68 -2.38 -2.88
N MET A 224 5.66 -1.10 -3.24
CA MET A 224 6.39 -0.60 -4.41
C MET A 224 7.92 -0.73 -4.26
N VAL A 225 8.44 -0.41 -3.09
CA VAL A 225 9.87 -0.58 -2.73
C VAL A 225 10.25 -2.07 -2.77
N THR A 226 9.41 -2.94 -2.21
CA THR A 226 9.64 -4.39 -2.27
C THR A 226 9.63 -4.91 -3.70
N LEU A 227 8.68 -4.45 -4.54
CA LEU A 227 8.61 -4.80 -5.96
C LEU A 227 9.88 -4.38 -6.72
N LEU A 228 10.35 -3.15 -6.52
CA LEU A 228 11.56 -2.65 -7.13
C LEU A 228 12.79 -3.46 -6.70
N ALA A 229 12.94 -3.73 -5.41
CA ALA A 229 14.03 -4.58 -4.89
C ALA A 229 13.98 -5.99 -5.50
N ALA A 230 12.79 -6.58 -5.59
CA ALA A 230 12.59 -7.90 -6.19
C ALA A 230 12.94 -7.91 -7.69
N LEU A 231 12.58 -6.87 -8.45
CA LEU A 231 12.94 -6.75 -9.87
C LEU A 231 14.44 -6.51 -10.10
N ILE A 232 15.13 -5.81 -9.19
CA ILE A 232 16.59 -5.69 -9.22
C ILE A 232 17.25 -7.07 -8.99
N ALA A 233 16.72 -7.85 -8.06
CA ALA A 233 17.21 -9.18 -7.71
C ALA A 233 16.84 -10.27 -8.73
N ALA A 234 15.73 -10.12 -9.46
CA ALA A 234 15.21 -11.08 -10.43
C ALA A 234 15.30 -10.59 -11.89
N PRO A 235 16.52 -10.28 -12.39
CA PRO A 235 16.65 -9.54 -13.64
C PRO A 235 16.29 -10.32 -14.89
N ARG A 236 16.29 -11.66 -14.85
CA ARG A 236 15.87 -12.52 -15.98
C ARG A 236 14.46 -12.18 -16.48
N LEU A 237 13.59 -11.66 -15.61
CA LEU A 237 12.25 -11.21 -15.98
C LEU A 237 12.25 -9.91 -16.81
N VAL A 238 13.34 -9.15 -16.77
CA VAL A 238 13.49 -7.83 -17.39
C VAL A 238 14.52 -7.85 -18.54
N GLU A 239 15.53 -8.71 -18.46
CA GLU A 239 16.63 -8.88 -19.43
C GLU A 239 16.16 -9.24 -20.84
N ARG A 240 15.01 -9.93 -20.98
CA ARG A 240 14.45 -10.31 -22.29
C ARG A 240 14.16 -9.11 -23.20
N TYR A 241 14.05 -7.89 -22.65
CA TYR A 241 13.52 -6.74 -23.36
C TYR A 241 14.31 -5.45 -23.19
N ALA A 242 15.26 -5.40 -22.27
CA ALA A 242 16.00 -4.18 -21.94
C ALA A 242 17.44 -4.52 -21.51
N ALA A 243 18.35 -3.58 -21.76
CA ALA A 243 19.69 -3.69 -21.23
C ALA A 243 19.66 -3.72 -19.68
N PHE A 244 20.35 -4.72 -19.13
CA PHE A 244 20.30 -5.08 -17.71
C PHE A 244 20.74 -3.96 -16.75
N ARG A 245 21.92 -3.37 -16.98
CA ARG A 245 22.49 -2.31 -16.12
C ARG A 245 21.68 -1.00 -16.10
N PRO A 246 21.28 -0.38 -17.23
CA PRO A 246 20.50 0.86 -17.18
C PRO A 246 19.13 0.65 -16.53
N THR A 247 18.52 -0.52 -16.71
CA THR A 247 17.23 -0.81 -16.06
C THR A 247 17.36 -0.91 -14.54
N ARG A 248 18.42 -1.54 -14.03
CA ARG A 248 18.72 -1.54 -12.59
C ARG A 248 19.00 -0.14 -12.04
N LEU A 249 19.66 0.72 -12.79
CA LEU A 249 19.88 2.11 -12.39
C LEU A 249 18.57 2.89 -12.27
N ILE A 250 17.65 2.73 -13.24
CA ILE A 250 16.31 3.34 -13.17
C ILE A 250 15.56 2.84 -11.93
N PHE A 251 15.56 1.53 -11.68
CA PHE A 251 14.90 0.97 -10.49
C PHE A 251 15.55 1.45 -9.18
N SER A 252 16.87 1.59 -9.15
CA SER A 252 17.63 2.14 -8.02
C SER A 252 17.27 3.61 -7.76
N GLY A 253 17.11 4.43 -8.80
CA GLY A 253 16.64 5.81 -8.68
C GLY A 253 15.20 5.90 -8.16
N LEU A 254 14.30 5.04 -8.65
CA LEU A 254 12.94 4.95 -8.11
C LEU A 254 12.91 4.44 -6.67
N LEU A 255 13.80 3.51 -6.31
CA LEU A 255 13.97 3.05 -4.93
C LEU A 255 14.39 4.20 -4.02
N PHE A 256 15.30 5.05 -4.45
CA PHE A 256 15.74 6.21 -3.67
C PHE A 256 14.54 7.12 -3.35
N VAL A 257 13.76 7.50 -4.36
CA VAL A 257 12.56 8.34 -4.17
C VAL A 257 11.53 7.63 -3.29
N GLY A 258 11.31 6.33 -3.51
CA GLY A 258 10.40 5.52 -2.69
C GLY A 258 10.84 5.40 -1.23
N PHE A 259 12.14 5.24 -0.96
CA PHE A 259 12.68 5.20 0.40
C PHE A 259 12.59 6.54 1.10
N VAL A 260 12.90 7.65 0.43
CA VAL A 260 12.73 8.99 1.00
C VAL A 260 11.27 9.17 1.44
N ALA A 261 10.31 8.92 0.53
CA ALA A 261 8.89 9.02 0.84
C ALA A 261 8.46 8.08 1.97
N LEU A 262 8.97 6.83 1.99
CA LEU A 262 8.63 5.84 3.01
C LEU A 262 9.14 6.28 4.40
N ILE A 263 10.36 6.81 4.49
CA ILE A 263 10.94 7.30 5.75
C ILE A 263 10.10 8.47 6.28
N ILE A 264 9.78 9.45 5.44
CA ILE A 264 9.05 10.64 5.91
C ILE A 264 7.58 10.34 6.29
N THR A 265 6.97 9.23 5.86
CA THR A 265 5.65 8.81 6.39
C THR A 265 5.65 8.51 7.89
N VAL A 266 6.82 8.12 8.43
CA VAL A 266 7.00 7.61 9.80
C VAL A 266 6.02 6.46 10.14
N SER A 267 5.62 5.68 9.12
CA SER A 267 4.75 4.53 9.29
C SER A 267 5.55 3.30 9.69
N ARG A 268 5.52 2.97 10.99
CA ARG A 268 6.31 1.88 11.58
C ARG A 268 5.98 0.51 11.00
N SER A 269 4.69 0.22 10.80
CA SER A 269 4.24 -1.03 10.17
C SER A 269 4.69 -1.12 8.71
N ALA A 270 4.71 0.00 7.98
CA ALA A 270 5.20 0.05 6.62
C ALA A 270 6.72 -0.16 6.52
N TRP A 271 7.50 0.42 7.44
CA TRP A 271 8.94 0.17 7.50
C TRP A 271 9.25 -1.31 7.74
N LEU A 272 8.56 -1.92 8.70
CA LEU A 272 8.69 -3.34 8.97
C LEU A 272 8.28 -4.20 7.76
N ALA A 273 7.20 -3.83 7.07
CA ALA A 273 6.74 -4.50 5.86
C ALA A 273 7.73 -4.41 4.70
N ALA A 274 8.33 -3.25 4.47
CA ALA A 274 9.38 -3.07 3.46
C ALA A 274 10.64 -3.87 3.82
N PHE A 275 11.06 -3.82 5.08
CA PHE A 275 12.21 -4.59 5.56
C PHE A 275 11.99 -6.10 5.42
N ALA A 276 10.84 -6.62 5.86
CA ALA A 276 10.50 -8.04 5.73
C ALA A 276 10.46 -8.49 4.26
N GLY A 277 9.85 -7.69 3.39
CA GLY A 277 9.83 -7.93 1.94
C GLY A 277 11.23 -7.99 1.33
N ILE A 278 12.07 -6.98 1.58
CA ILE A 278 13.45 -6.92 1.08
C ILE A 278 14.30 -8.06 1.66
N ALA A 279 14.16 -8.40 2.94
CA ALA A 279 14.87 -9.50 3.55
C ALA A 279 14.54 -10.84 2.84
N ILE A 280 13.26 -11.07 2.54
CA ILE A 280 12.82 -12.22 1.76
C ILE A 280 13.38 -12.19 0.33
N VAL A 281 13.40 -11.05 -0.34
CA VAL A 281 14.05 -10.89 -1.66
C VAL A 281 15.51 -11.33 -1.60
N LEU A 282 16.28 -10.81 -0.64
CA LEU A 282 17.71 -11.11 -0.53
C LEU A 282 17.96 -12.58 -0.18
N PHE A 283 17.16 -13.14 0.73
CA PHE A 283 17.28 -14.53 1.15
C PHE A 283 16.93 -15.50 0.01
N THR A 284 15.80 -15.30 -0.65
CA THR A 284 15.35 -16.12 -1.78
C THR A 284 16.28 -15.98 -2.98
N PHE A 285 16.76 -14.78 -3.28
CA PHE A 285 17.78 -14.56 -4.31
C PHE A 285 19.04 -15.38 -4.03
N ALA A 286 19.58 -15.29 -2.81
CA ALA A 286 20.76 -16.05 -2.40
C ALA A 286 20.54 -17.57 -2.46
N TRP A 287 19.32 -18.02 -2.15
CA TRP A 287 18.93 -19.43 -2.29
C TRP A 287 18.88 -19.89 -3.75
N GLN A 288 18.16 -19.16 -4.60
CA GLN A 288 17.98 -19.50 -6.02
C GLN A 288 19.28 -19.52 -6.80
N THR A 289 20.23 -18.66 -6.42
CA THR A 289 21.54 -18.55 -7.06
C THR A 289 22.61 -19.46 -6.45
N ASP A 290 22.25 -20.35 -5.51
CA ASP A 290 23.19 -21.27 -4.81
C ASP A 290 24.46 -20.53 -4.28
N VAL A 291 24.30 -19.27 -3.85
CA VAL A 291 25.42 -18.38 -3.49
C VAL A 291 26.33 -19.02 -2.43
N TRP A 292 25.76 -19.80 -1.52
CA TRP A 292 26.51 -20.55 -0.51
C TRP A 292 27.48 -21.58 -1.09
N LYS A 293 27.10 -22.30 -2.16
CA LYS A 293 27.99 -23.25 -2.84
C LYS A 293 29.08 -22.51 -3.62
N MET A 294 28.72 -21.40 -4.27
CA MET A 294 29.65 -20.58 -5.06
C MET A 294 30.67 -19.83 -4.18
N LEU A 295 30.24 -19.37 -3.00
CA LEU A 295 31.10 -18.81 -1.94
C LEU A 295 32.14 -19.83 -1.47
N LYS A 296 31.70 -21.08 -1.23
CA LYS A 296 32.60 -22.18 -0.83
C LYS A 296 33.65 -22.50 -1.90
N ARG A 297 33.31 -22.29 -3.19
CA ARG A 297 34.20 -22.47 -4.35
C ARG A 297 35.04 -21.23 -4.70
N ARG A 298 34.90 -20.12 -3.95
CA ARG A 298 35.55 -18.81 -4.20
C ARG A 298 35.36 -18.29 -5.64
N GLU A 299 34.19 -18.53 -6.23
CA GLU A 299 33.89 -18.06 -7.59
C GLU A 299 33.68 -16.54 -7.60
N ARG A 300 34.64 -15.80 -8.17
CA ARG A 300 34.64 -14.31 -8.19
C ARG A 300 33.42 -13.70 -8.89
N TYR A 301 32.83 -14.41 -9.85
CA TYR A 301 31.66 -13.91 -10.60
C TYR A 301 30.39 -13.86 -9.75
N ALA A 302 30.10 -14.92 -8.99
CA ALA A 302 28.92 -15.00 -8.12
C ALA A 302 28.96 -13.94 -7.00
N LEU A 303 30.15 -13.76 -6.40
CA LEU A 303 30.40 -12.71 -5.42
C LEU A 303 30.10 -11.31 -5.97
N ARG A 304 30.51 -11.03 -7.21
CA ARG A 304 30.21 -9.76 -7.88
C ARG A 304 28.72 -9.57 -8.12
N ALA A 305 28.01 -10.59 -8.60
CA ALA A 305 26.57 -10.50 -8.86
C ALA A 305 25.75 -10.22 -7.59
N VAL A 306 26.10 -10.89 -6.47
CA VAL A 306 25.47 -10.65 -5.16
C VAL A 306 25.80 -9.25 -4.64
N ALA A 307 27.07 -8.83 -4.74
CA ALA A 307 27.50 -7.50 -4.32
C ALA A 307 26.79 -6.41 -5.13
N GLU A 308 26.72 -6.55 -6.46
CA GLU A 308 26.00 -5.60 -7.33
C GLU A 308 24.53 -5.50 -6.93
N THR A 309 23.80 -6.62 -6.81
CA THR A 309 22.38 -6.60 -6.39
C THR A 309 22.18 -5.92 -5.04
N LYS A 310 23.04 -6.21 -4.06
CA LYS A 310 22.98 -5.56 -2.74
C LYS A 310 23.26 -4.06 -2.83
N LEU A 311 24.24 -3.63 -3.63
CA LEU A 311 24.58 -2.22 -3.81
C LEU A 311 23.44 -1.43 -4.46
N PHE A 312 22.76 -2.00 -5.46
CA PHE A 312 21.60 -1.37 -6.10
C PHE A 312 20.38 -1.21 -5.17
N ILE A 313 20.37 -1.84 -4.00
CA ILE A 313 19.31 -1.70 -2.99
C ILE A 313 19.79 -0.84 -1.82
N LEU A 314 21.00 -1.11 -1.31
CA LEU A 314 21.56 -0.45 -0.13
C LEU A 314 21.95 1.01 -0.40
N VAL A 315 22.54 1.32 -1.56
CA VAL A 315 22.96 2.69 -1.87
C VAL A 315 21.76 3.65 -1.90
N PRO A 316 20.63 3.35 -2.57
CA PRO A 316 19.42 4.16 -2.48
C PRO A 316 18.91 4.39 -1.05
N LEU A 317 18.94 3.36 -0.20
CA LEU A 317 18.50 3.49 1.19
C LEU A 317 19.41 4.44 1.98
N LEU A 318 20.73 4.30 1.86
CA LEU A 318 21.68 5.17 2.54
C LEU A 318 21.55 6.61 2.05
N LEU A 319 21.45 6.81 0.73
CA LEU A 319 21.21 8.13 0.14
C LEU A 319 19.89 8.73 0.63
N ALA A 320 18.83 7.92 0.77
CA ALA A 320 17.54 8.40 1.26
C ALA A 320 17.63 8.85 2.73
N VAL A 321 18.28 8.07 3.59
CA VAL A 321 18.54 8.46 4.99
C VAL A 321 19.35 9.76 5.06
N SER A 322 20.43 9.85 4.27
CA SER A 322 21.24 11.07 4.18
C SER A 322 20.42 12.26 3.67
N ALA A 323 19.57 12.09 2.66
CA ALA A 323 18.74 13.16 2.13
C ALA A 323 17.73 13.65 3.18
N VAL A 324 17.05 12.74 3.88
CA VAL A 324 16.09 13.13 4.92
C VAL A 324 16.78 13.90 6.05
N ALA A 325 17.99 13.47 6.45
CA ALA A 325 18.77 14.12 7.51
C ALA A 325 19.41 15.45 7.08
N LEU A 326 19.91 15.58 5.84
CA LEU A 326 20.59 16.80 5.36
C LEU A 326 19.62 17.92 4.98
N PHE A 327 18.40 17.57 4.58
CA PHE A 327 17.38 18.52 4.14
C PHE A 327 16.24 18.70 5.17
N ASP A 328 16.39 18.16 6.38
CA ASP A 328 15.41 18.22 7.46
C ASP A 328 13.97 17.87 6.99
N LEU A 329 13.84 16.85 6.14
CA LEU A 329 12.56 16.50 5.50
C LEU A 329 11.54 15.85 6.44
N SER A 330 11.90 15.62 7.69
CA SER A 330 11.05 15.05 8.73
C SER A 330 11.27 15.79 10.04
N PRO A 331 10.21 16.30 10.70
CA PRO A 331 10.33 16.90 12.02
C PRO A 331 10.51 15.85 13.14
N PHE A 332 10.35 14.56 12.83
CA PHE A 332 10.43 13.48 13.80
C PHE A 332 11.84 12.93 13.95
N ASP A 333 12.23 12.64 15.20
CA ASP A 333 13.43 11.85 15.51
C ASP A 333 13.23 10.41 15.01
N LEU A 334 13.94 10.08 13.93
CA LEU A 334 13.85 8.76 13.29
C LEU A 334 14.42 7.65 14.18
N LEU A 335 15.46 7.93 14.98
CA LEU A 335 16.11 6.93 15.83
C LEU A 335 15.18 6.49 16.95
N ASP A 336 14.53 7.44 17.62
CA ASP A 336 13.57 7.15 18.68
C ASP A 336 12.33 6.43 18.13
N ARG A 337 11.91 6.76 16.91
CA ARG A 337 10.83 6.03 16.21
C ARG A 337 11.22 4.59 15.85
N THR A 338 12.46 4.33 15.43
CA THR A 338 12.95 2.95 15.23
C THR A 338 13.07 2.17 16.53
N LYS A 339 13.57 2.78 17.61
CA LYS A 339 13.67 2.11 18.93
C LYS A 339 12.30 1.66 19.41
N SER A 340 11.29 2.50 19.25
CA SER A 340 9.90 2.18 19.59
C SER A 340 9.36 0.92 18.90
N VAL A 341 9.81 0.61 17.68
CA VAL A 341 9.44 -0.65 16.99
C VAL A 341 10.03 -1.87 17.70
N SER A 342 11.21 -1.74 18.29
CA SER A 342 11.94 -2.84 18.93
C SER A 342 11.69 -2.98 20.44
N SER A 343 11.51 -1.88 21.16
CA SER A 343 11.39 -1.86 22.62
C SER A 343 9.95 -1.69 23.11
N GLY A 344 9.03 -1.22 22.27
CA GLY A 344 7.65 -0.91 22.69
C GLY A 344 7.52 0.37 23.52
N GLU A 345 8.58 1.18 23.59
CA GLU A 345 8.61 2.43 24.36
C GLU A 345 8.51 3.63 23.41
N GLN A 346 7.89 4.71 23.88
CA GLN A 346 7.79 5.96 23.16
C GLN A 346 8.44 7.07 23.98
N LYS A 347 9.37 7.80 23.36
CA LYS A 347 9.87 9.05 23.91
C LYS A 347 8.90 10.19 23.58
N ILE A 348 8.58 11.00 24.57
CA ILE A 348 7.66 12.14 24.44
C ILE A 348 8.33 13.42 24.93
N ALA A 349 7.95 14.54 24.33
CA ALA A 349 8.33 15.87 24.78
C ALA A 349 7.33 16.36 25.84
N ILE A 350 7.84 16.96 26.90
CA ILE A 350 7.05 17.53 27.98
C ILE A 350 7.54 18.94 28.29
N ALA A 351 6.61 19.83 28.58
CA ALA A 351 6.90 21.17 29.08
C ALA A 351 6.60 21.20 30.58
N CYS A 352 7.57 21.63 31.38
CA CYS A 352 7.44 21.76 32.82
C CYS A 352 7.54 23.24 33.23
N GLN A 353 6.81 23.64 34.27
CA GLN A 353 6.89 25.01 34.78
C GLN A 353 8.25 25.33 35.44
N THR A 354 8.91 24.31 36.00
CA THR A 354 10.21 24.43 36.66
C THR A 354 11.13 23.28 36.26
N LYS A 355 12.43 23.53 36.32
CA LYS A 355 13.46 22.51 36.08
C LYS A 355 13.54 21.57 37.29
N GLN A 356 13.29 20.28 37.07
CA GLN A 356 13.31 19.26 38.12
C GLN A 356 13.82 17.91 37.57
N GLU A 357 14.24 17.02 38.46
CA GLU A 357 14.55 15.64 38.11
C GLU A 357 13.26 14.85 37.90
N LEU A 358 13.14 14.27 36.71
CA LEU A 358 12.01 13.44 36.31
C LEU A 358 12.46 11.98 36.28
N PRO A 359 11.54 11.02 36.52
CA PRO A 359 11.85 9.61 36.33
C PRO A 359 12.24 9.35 34.86
N GLU A 360 13.03 8.30 34.62
CA GLU A 360 13.42 7.94 33.25
C GLU A 360 12.20 7.50 32.41
N LYS A 361 11.17 6.96 33.08
CA LYS A 361 9.94 6.45 32.45
C LYS A 361 8.69 6.74 33.29
N ILE A 362 7.59 7.09 32.62
CA ILE A 362 6.23 7.21 33.19
C ILE A 362 5.26 6.21 32.56
N ALA A 363 4.24 5.78 33.31
CA ALA A 363 3.24 4.83 32.79
C ALA A 363 2.03 5.52 32.13
N SER A 364 1.67 6.75 32.52
CA SER A 364 0.55 7.49 31.93
C SER A 364 0.81 9.00 31.88
N LEU A 365 0.11 9.70 30.97
CA LEU A 365 0.20 11.16 30.83
C LEU A 365 -0.34 11.91 32.06
N GLU A 366 -1.26 11.31 32.80
CA GLU A 366 -1.85 11.91 34.00
C GLU A 366 -0.81 12.11 35.11
N MET A 367 0.26 11.28 35.12
CA MET A 367 1.37 11.47 36.04
C MET A 367 2.11 12.78 35.82
N LEU A 368 2.10 13.34 34.59
CA LEU A 368 2.78 14.60 34.29
C LEU A 368 2.21 15.76 35.12
N MET A 369 0.91 15.74 35.42
CA MET A 369 0.28 16.75 36.28
C MET A 369 0.86 16.75 37.70
N GLN A 370 1.27 15.58 38.22
CA GLN A 370 1.90 15.48 39.55
C GLN A 370 3.27 16.16 39.59
N TYR A 371 3.91 16.28 38.42
CA TYR A 371 5.18 16.96 38.22
C TYR A 371 4.99 18.42 37.75
N GLY A 372 3.77 18.94 37.61
CA GLY A 372 3.56 20.27 37.03
C GLY A 372 4.06 20.37 35.59
N CYS A 373 4.06 19.25 34.87
CA CYS A 373 4.45 19.14 33.48
C CYS A 373 3.23 18.79 32.63
N GLU A 374 3.28 19.16 31.35
CA GLU A 374 2.28 18.78 30.36
C GLU A 374 2.96 18.15 29.15
N HIS A 375 2.26 17.22 28.50
CA HIS A 375 2.71 16.67 27.24
C HIS A 375 2.47 17.68 26.13
N ILE A 376 3.54 18.02 25.40
CA ILE A 376 3.48 18.94 24.30
C ILE A 376 3.74 18.22 22.97
N ALA A 377 3.18 18.77 21.90
CA ALA A 377 3.56 18.36 20.58
C ALA A 377 5.03 18.78 20.33
N LEU A 378 5.78 18.01 19.54
CA LEU A 378 7.18 18.32 19.25
C LEU A 378 7.31 19.66 18.51
N GLU A 379 6.28 20.02 17.76
CA GLU A 379 6.16 21.28 17.01
C GLU A 379 6.05 22.50 17.94
N ASP A 380 5.47 22.32 19.13
CA ASP A 380 5.25 23.40 20.09
C ASP A 380 6.49 23.67 20.95
N ARG A 381 7.56 22.87 20.82
CA ARG A 381 8.78 23.00 21.64
C ARG A 381 9.35 24.42 21.59
N ALA A 382 9.54 24.98 20.39
CA ALA A 382 10.10 26.31 20.24
C ALA A 382 9.17 27.39 20.82
N ALA A 383 7.86 27.23 20.68
CA ALA A 383 6.87 28.15 21.23
C ALA A 383 6.81 28.08 22.77
N GLN A 384 6.90 26.88 23.33
CA GLN A 384 6.88 26.61 24.78
C GLN A 384 8.18 27.07 25.45
N GLU A 385 9.34 26.82 24.83
CA GLU A 385 10.63 27.37 25.28
C GLU A 385 10.63 28.90 25.23
N ALA A 386 10.06 29.51 24.19
CA ALA A 386 9.90 30.97 24.10
C ALA A 386 8.92 31.53 25.15
N ALA A 387 7.92 30.75 25.57
CA ALA A 387 7.00 31.07 26.66
C ALA A 387 7.61 30.89 28.06
N GLY A 388 8.87 30.44 28.15
CA GLY A 388 9.59 30.28 29.41
C GLY A 388 9.40 28.92 30.09
N ALA A 389 8.77 27.95 29.43
CA ALA A 389 8.64 26.60 29.94
C ALA A 389 9.95 25.81 29.80
N TYR A 390 10.24 24.93 30.76
CA TYR A 390 11.36 24.00 30.66
C TYR A 390 10.93 22.77 29.86
N VAL A 391 11.38 22.66 28.61
CA VAL A 391 11.07 21.52 27.76
C VAL A 391 12.13 20.43 27.91
N THR A 392 11.69 19.21 28.23
CA THR A 392 12.54 18.02 28.34
C THR A 392 11.82 16.81 27.77
N GLU A 393 12.52 15.67 27.70
CA GLU A 393 12.01 14.43 27.13
C GLU A 393 11.97 13.33 28.18
N ILE A 394 10.95 12.47 28.11
CA ILE A 394 10.77 11.33 29.01
C ILE A 394 10.23 10.12 28.24
N PHE A 395 10.52 8.91 28.71
CA PHE A 395 9.94 7.71 28.12
C PHE A 395 8.57 7.38 28.71
N ARG A 396 7.71 6.77 27.90
CA ARG A 396 6.51 6.09 28.34
C ARG A 396 6.33 4.78 27.58
N ASP A 397 5.47 3.91 28.10
CA ASP A 397 4.97 2.79 27.29
C ASP A 397 4.24 3.32 26.05
N ASP A 398 4.51 2.73 24.89
CA ASP A 398 3.89 3.19 23.65
C ASP A 398 2.37 2.93 23.72
N PRO A 399 1.53 3.99 23.70
CA PRO A 399 0.09 3.84 23.79
C PRO A 399 -0.46 3.01 22.61
N ASN A 400 0.24 2.94 21.47
CA ASN A 400 -0.20 2.10 20.36
C ASN A 400 -0.14 0.61 20.69
N VAL A 401 0.69 0.18 21.64
CA VAL A 401 0.75 -1.21 22.09
C VAL A 401 -0.41 -1.52 23.02
N SER A 402 -0.66 -0.67 24.03
CA SER A 402 -1.79 -0.84 24.96
C SER A 402 -3.14 -0.68 24.26
N ILE A 403 -3.31 0.32 23.40
CA ILE A 403 -4.53 0.50 22.59
C ILE A 403 -4.82 -0.74 21.73
N ARG A 404 -3.79 -1.36 21.14
CA ARG A 404 -3.98 -2.59 20.35
C ARG A 404 -4.37 -3.78 21.22
N GLN A 405 -3.81 -3.91 22.42
CA GLN A 405 -4.22 -4.94 23.37
C GLN A 405 -5.69 -4.77 23.76
N ASP A 406 -6.12 -3.53 24.03
CA ASP A 406 -7.50 -3.21 24.35
C ASP A 406 -8.44 -3.48 23.16
N ILE A 407 -8.03 -3.10 21.95
CA ILE A 407 -8.73 -3.44 20.70
C ILE A 407 -8.88 -4.95 20.60
N TYR A 408 -7.82 -5.74 20.76
CA TYR A 408 -7.91 -7.19 20.69
C TYR A 408 -8.82 -7.78 21.76
N GLY A 409 -8.79 -7.26 22.99
CA GLY A 409 -9.72 -7.63 24.05
C GLY A 409 -11.18 -7.43 23.65
N LYS A 410 -11.51 -6.22 23.14
CA LYS A 410 -12.86 -5.88 22.65
C LYS A 410 -13.27 -6.72 21.44
N VAL A 411 -12.37 -6.93 20.49
CA VAL A 411 -12.64 -7.78 19.32
C VAL A 411 -12.99 -9.21 19.76
N ILE A 412 -12.23 -9.78 20.69
CA ILE A 412 -12.50 -11.13 21.20
C ILE A 412 -13.84 -11.19 21.93
N SER A 413 -14.22 -10.18 22.70
CA SER A 413 -15.55 -10.17 23.36
C SER A 413 -16.69 -10.13 22.34
N ILE A 414 -16.58 -9.32 21.29
CA ILE A 414 -17.58 -9.26 20.21
C ILE A 414 -17.66 -10.61 19.50
N LEU A 415 -16.52 -11.20 19.19
CA LEU A 415 -16.47 -12.50 18.50
C LEU A 415 -17.09 -13.62 19.35
N LYS A 416 -16.97 -13.62 20.68
CA LYS A 416 -17.65 -14.64 21.50
C LYS A 416 -19.17 -14.67 21.28
N GLU A 417 -19.77 -13.52 21.01
CA GLU A 417 -21.21 -13.40 20.77
C GLU A 417 -21.60 -13.53 19.30
N ARG A 418 -20.74 -13.05 18.38
CA ARG A 418 -21.05 -12.87 16.95
C ARG A 418 -20.07 -13.61 16.03
N TRP A 419 -19.37 -14.65 16.49
CA TRP A 419 -18.30 -15.32 15.71
C TRP A 419 -18.77 -15.87 14.36
N PHE A 420 -20.01 -16.36 14.26
CA PHE A 420 -20.48 -17.04 13.05
C PHE A 420 -20.81 -16.03 11.94
N ALA A 421 -21.74 -15.11 12.22
CA ALA A 421 -22.23 -14.16 11.23
C ALA A 421 -21.36 -12.89 11.12
N GLY A 422 -20.55 -12.56 12.13
CA GLY A 422 -19.92 -11.25 12.26
C GLY A 422 -20.93 -10.15 12.61
N ILE A 423 -20.48 -8.90 12.51
CA ILE A 423 -21.25 -7.68 12.77
C ILE A 423 -21.37 -6.76 11.55
N GLY A 424 -20.80 -7.16 10.40
CA GLY A 424 -20.77 -6.36 9.18
C GLY A 424 -19.64 -5.32 9.15
N PHE A 425 -19.13 -5.02 7.95
CA PHE A 425 -18.14 -3.97 7.74
C PHE A 425 -18.72 -2.58 7.99
N GLY A 426 -17.90 -1.62 8.42
CA GLY A 426 -18.32 -0.22 8.64
C GLY A 426 -18.97 0.06 10.00
N VAL A 427 -19.44 -0.97 10.70
CA VAL A 427 -20.03 -0.86 12.05
C VAL A 427 -19.00 -1.16 13.14
N ILE A 428 -17.83 -1.70 12.76
CA ILE A 428 -16.76 -2.12 13.69
C ILE A 428 -16.32 -0.97 14.62
N SER A 429 -16.21 0.25 14.11
CA SER A 429 -15.80 1.42 14.90
C SER A 429 -16.79 1.80 16.00
N GLU A 430 -18.09 1.48 15.85
CA GLU A 430 -19.09 1.73 16.89
C GLU A 430 -18.81 0.90 18.15
N TYR A 431 -18.24 -0.29 17.98
CA TYR A 431 -17.85 -1.18 19.07
C TYR A 431 -16.46 -0.88 19.62
N LEU A 432 -15.51 -0.52 18.75
CA LEU A 432 -14.12 -0.28 19.17
C LEU A 432 -13.93 1.13 19.76
N GLY A 433 -14.71 2.11 19.30
CA GLY A 433 -14.62 3.52 19.65
C GLY A 433 -13.89 4.34 18.58
N THR A 434 -13.59 5.59 18.91
CA THR A 434 -12.84 6.52 18.05
C THR A 434 -11.48 6.85 18.65
N ASP A 435 -10.52 7.23 17.81
CA ASP A 435 -9.28 7.83 18.27
C ASP A 435 -9.51 9.26 18.80
N GLY A 436 -8.45 9.90 19.32
CA GLY A 436 -8.51 11.26 19.85
C GLY A 436 -8.88 12.35 18.84
N ARG A 437 -9.03 12.00 17.55
CA ARG A 437 -9.43 12.90 16.46
C ARG A 437 -10.85 12.61 15.97
N GLY A 438 -11.55 11.65 16.59
CA GLY A 438 -12.88 11.22 16.19
C GLY A 438 -12.90 10.23 15.03
N ALA A 439 -11.74 9.72 14.58
CA ALA A 439 -11.69 8.68 13.55
C ALA A 439 -12.03 7.31 14.15
N GLY A 440 -12.90 6.56 13.50
CA GLY A 440 -13.31 5.22 13.97
C GLY A 440 -12.13 4.24 14.04
N LEU A 441 -12.00 3.53 15.15
CA LEU A 441 -10.97 2.49 15.32
C LEU A 441 -11.32 1.26 14.48
N ASN A 442 -10.28 0.65 13.88
CA ASN A 442 -10.36 -0.64 13.19
C ASN A 442 -9.75 -1.76 14.06
N ALA A 443 -9.89 -3.01 13.63
CA ALA A 443 -9.37 -4.16 14.37
C ALA A 443 -7.83 -4.25 14.39
N SER A 444 -7.11 -3.31 13.76
CA SER A 444 -5.64 -3.26 13.66
C SER A 444 -5.00 -4.52 13.08
N ASN A 445 -5.78 -5.41 12.50
CA ASN A 445 -5.36 -6.68 11.91
C ASN A 445 -6.40 -7.11 10.87
N ILE A 446 -5.97 -7.34 9.64
CA ILE A 446 -6.90 -7.66 8.53
C ILE A 446 -7.71 -8.94 8.78
N PHE A 447 -7.17 -9.95 9.46
CA PHE A 447 -7.87 -11.21 9.69
C PHE A 447 -8.98 -11.04 10.73
N LEU A 448 -8.71 -10.26 11.78
CA LEU A 448 -9.73 -9.89 12.76
C LEU A 448 -10.80 -9.00 12.12
N GLU A 449 -10.39 -8.05 11.29
CA GLU A 449 -11.33 -7.18 10.56
C GLU A 449 -12.25 -8.00 9.64
N VAL A 450 -11.68 -8.94 8.88
CA VAL A 450 -12.43 -9.85 8.01
C VAL A 450 -13.38 -10.72 8.83
N TRP A 451 -12.94 -11.26 9.96
CA TRP A 451 -13.81 -12.06 10.81
C TRP A 451 -14.98 -11.25 11.36
N LEU A 452 -14.73 -10.04 11.87
CA LEU A 452 -15.79 -9.15 12.33
C LEU A 452 -16.74 -8.75 11.20
N GLY A 453 -16.21 -8.39 10.03
CA GLY A 453 -17.01 -7.84 8.94
C GLY A 453 -17.74 -8.86 8.07
N SER A 454 -17.30 -10.12 8.07
CA SER A 454 -17.84 -11.18 7.18
C SER A 454 -18.15 -12.52 7.88
N GLY A 455 -17.89 -12.62 9.18
CA GLY A 455 -18.09 -13.84 9.94
C GLY A 455 -17.05 -14.93 9.64
N ILE A 456 -17.25 -16.10 10.24
CA ILE A 456 -16.29 -17.21 10.15
C ILE A 456 -16.17 -17.78 8.72
N ILE A 457 -17.27 -17.77 7.96
CA ILE A 457 -17.29 -18.26 6.58
C ILE A 457 -16.38 -17.38 5.71
N GLY A 458 -16.54 -16.05 5.84
CA GLY A 458 -15.70 -15.10 5.12
C GLY A 458 -14.24 -15.17 5.53
N LEU A 459 -13.96 -15.32 6.83
CA LEU A 459 -12.60 -15.55 7.34
C LEU A 459 -11.96 -16.78 6.72
N ILE A 460 -12.64 -17.94 6.77
CA ILE A 460 -12.09 -19.19 6.20
C ILE A 460 -11.81 -19.02 4.71
N ALA A 461 -12.76 -18.45 3.96
CA ALA A 461 -12.59 -18.24 2.52
C ALA A 461 -11.39 -17.32 2.22
N PHE A 462 -11.25 -16.22 2.96
CA PHE A 462 -10.14 -15.29 2.82
C PHE A 462 -8.79 -15.92 3.21
N VAL A 463 -8.73 -16.64 4.34
CA VAL A 463 -7.52 -17.34 4.82
C VAL A 463 -7.07 -18.42 3.83
N VAL A 464 -8.01 -19.23 3.33
CA VAL A 464 -7.72 -20.25 2.32
C VAL A 464 -7.13 -19.61 1.07
N PHE A 465 -7.74 -18.54 0.56
CA PHE A 465 -7.18 -17.79 -0.57
C PHE A 465 -5.78 -17.26 -0.27
N TRP A 466 -5.63 -16.50 0.82
CA TRP A 466 -4.42 -15.78 1.17
C TRP A 466 -3.23 -16.72 1.37
N PHE A 467 -3.36 -17.68 2.29
CA PHE A 467 -2.27 -18.60 2.60
C PHE A 467 -2.09 -19.68 1.55
N GLY A 468 -3.14 -20.11 0.85
CA GLY A 468 -3.03 -21.06 -0.26
C GLY A 468 -2.16 -20.51 -1.41
N ARG A 469 -2.38 -19.24 -1.78
CA ARG A 469 -1.56 -18.55 -2.80
C ARG A 469 -0.18 -18.15 -2.29
N GLY A 470 -0.07 -17.75 -1.02
CA GLY A 470 1.22 -17.52 -0.36
C GLY A 470 2.10 -18.77 -0.37
N TRP A 471 1.53 -19.92 0.01
CA TRP A 471 2.22 -21.22 0.01
C TRP A 471 2.69 -21.63 -1.38
N ARG A 472 1.85 -21.43 -2.41
CA ARG A 472 2.27 -21.70 -3.79
C ARG A 472 3.41 -20.80 -4.24
N SER A 473 3.42 -19.53 -3.84
CA SER A 473 4.51 -18.60 -4.13
C SER A 473 5.80 -19.02 -3.41
N LEU A 474 5.70 -19.54 -2.18
CA LEU A 474 6.81 -20.13 -1.44
C LEU A 474 7.40 -21.34 -2.18
N LEU A 475 6.56 -22.32 -2.53
CA LEU A 475 7.00 -23.52 -3.25
C LEU A 475 7.68 -23.15 -4.58
N SER A 476 7.07 -22.27 -5.35
CA SER A 476 7.63 -21.75 -6.59
C SER A 476 9.00 -21.08 -6.40
N SER A 477 9.18 -20.33 -5.32
CA SER A 477 10.43 -19.62 -5.04
C SER A 477 11.57 -20.57 -4.68
N PHE A 478 11.31 -21.58 -3.86
CA PHE A 478 12.34 -22.43 -3.26
C PHE A 478 12.55 -23.76 -4.00
N LYS A 479 11.46 -24.39 -4.45
CA LYS A 479 11.49 -25.68 -5.16
C LYS A 479 11.77 -25.47 -6.64
N ASP A 480 10.96 -24.63 -7.28
CA ASP A 480 11.04 -24.41 -8.74
C ASP A 480 12.10 -23.35 -9.09
N ARG A 481 12.56 -22.59 -8.09
CA ARG A 481 13.52 -21.47 -8.25
C ARG A 481 13.07 -20.45 -9.29
N ALA A 482 11.75 -20.28 -9.43
CA ALA A 482 11.17 -19.38 -10.40
C ALA A 482 11.39 -17.91 -9.98
N PRO A 483 11.90 -17.04 -10.87
CA PRO A 483 12.05 -15.61 -10.57
C PRO A 483 10.73 -14.92 -10.22
N LEU A 484 9.61 -15.33 -10.84
CA LEU A 484 8.29 -14.79 -10.52
C LEU A 484 7.85 -15.21 -9.11
N GLY A 485 8.18 -16.43 -8.70
CA GLY A 485 7.93 -16.92 -7.35
C GLY A 485 8.51 -15.99 -6.30
N LEU A 486 9.78 -15.60 -6.48
CA LEU A 486 10.49 -14.67 -5.59
C LEU A 486 9.73 -13.36 -5.43
N ILE A 487 9.31 -12.75 -6.55
CA ILE A 487 8.56 -11.48 -6.52
C ILE A 487 7.24 -11.66 -5.78
N LEU A 488 6.44 -12.66 -6.15
CA LEU A 488 5.12 -12.89 -5.55
C LEU A 488 5.24 -13.19 -4.05
N LEU A 489 6.23 -13.97 -3.63
CA LEU A 489 6.49 -14.26 -2.23
C LEU A 489 6.91 -13.01 -1.46
N ALA A 490 7.82 -12.19 -2.01
CA ALA A 490 8.25 -10.96 -1.35
C ALA A 490 7.10 -9.97 -1.15
N LEU A 491 6.25 -9.79 -2.17
CA LEU A 491 5.06 -8.95 -2.07
C LEU A 491 4.05 -9.52 -1.07
N PHE A 492 3.81 -10.83 -1.11
CA PHE A 492 2.94 -11.51 -0.14
C PHE A 492 3.39 -11.26 1.29
N ILE A 493 4.70 -11.39 1.58
CA ILE A 493 5.25 -11.16 2.92
C ILE A 493 5.12 -9.69 3.31
N SER A 494 5.50 -8.76 2.42
CA SER A 494 5.39 -7.32 2.70
C SER A 494 3.95 -6.92 3.07
N VAL A 495 2.97 -7.36 2.27
CA VAL A 495 1.56 -7.03 2.53
C VAL A 495 1.01 -7.75 3.75
N THR A 496 1.40 -9.01 4.00
CA THR A 496 1.02 -9.72 5.22
C THR A 496 1.54 -8.97 6.44
N THR A 497 2.84 -8.63 6.47
CA THR A 497 3.46 -7.91 7.59
C THR A 497 2.78 -6.58 7.85
N PHE A 498 2.47 -5.79 6.82
CA PHE A 498 1.74 -4.53 7.00
C PHE A 498 0.35 -4.75 7.61
N ASN A 499 -0.38 -5.76 7.13
CA ASN A 499 -1.75 -6.07 7.52
C ASN A 499 -1.89 -6.89 8.83
N LEU A 500 -0.78 -7.28 9.46
CA LEU A 500 -0.81 -7.78 10.83
C LEU A 500 -1.00 -6.66 11.86
N PHE A 501 -0.73 -5.42 11.46
CA PHE A 501 -0.82 -4.22 12.30
C PHE A 501 -1.77 -3.15 11.76
N ASN A 502 -2.41 -3.40 10.62
CA ASN A 502 -3.38 -2.54 9.95
C ASN A 502 -4.43 -3.39 9.24
N SER A 503 -5.53 -2.78 8.77
CA SER A 503 -6.50 -3.43 7.91
C SER A 503 -6.64 -2.69 6.57
N GLY A 504 -5.78 -3.03 5.61
CA GLY A 504 -5.76 -2.43 4.27
C GLY A 504 -6.80 -3.03 3.31
N LEU A 505 -7.92 -3.56 3.83
CA LEU A 505 -8.92 -4.25 3.02
C LEU A 505 -9.54 -3.30 1.98
N PHE A 506 -9.84 -2.05 2.31
CA PHE A 506 -10.53 -1.11 1.40
C PHE A 506 -9.57 -0.25 0.55
N LEU A 507 -8.50 -0.87 0.04
CA LEU A 507 -7.49 -0.24 -0.82
C LEU A 507 -7.47 -0.89 -2.21
N GLY A 508 -7.53 -0.10 -3.27
CA GLY A 508 -7.63 -0.64 -4.64
C GLY A 508 -6.43 -1.50 -5.04
N TRP A 509 -5.22 -1.07 -4.65
CA TRP A 509 -3.98 -1.78 -4.97
C TRP A 509 -3.89 -3.16 -4.31
N PHE A 510 -4.57 -3.37 -3.17
CA PHE A 510 -4.59 -4.66 -2.48
C PHE A 510 -5.25 -5.75 -3.35
N PHE A 511 -6.39 -5.45 -3.99
CA PHE A 511 -7.10 -6.42 -4.82
C PHE A 511 -6.41 -6.69 -6.17
N VAL A 512 -5.69 -5.72 -6.71
CA VAL A 512 -4.83 -5.93 -7.89
C VAL A 512 -3.67 -6.87 -7.53
N LEU A 513 -3.10 -6.74 -6.34
CA LEU A 513 -2.09 -7.68 -5.84
C LEU A 513 -2.66 -9.09 -5.66
N LEU A 514 -3.87 -9.24 -5.11
CA LEU A 514 -4.52 -10.55 -5.02
C LEU A 514 -4.62 -11.23 -6.39
N ALA A 515 -4.93 -10.45 -7.44
CA ALA A 515 -4.97 -10.96 -8.80
C ALA A 515 -3.58 -11.34 -9.33
N PHE A 516 -2.50 -10.65 -8.93
CA PHE A 516 -1.12 -11.05 -9.28
C PHE A 516 -0.72 -12.37 -8.63
N LEU A 517 -1.16 -12.63 -7.40
CA LEU A 517 -0.92 -13.91 -6.74
C LEU A 517 -1.51 -15.09 -7.51
N MET A 518 -2.43 -14.86 -8.45
CA MET A 518 -3.04 -15.90 -9.29
C MET A 518 -2.24 -16.26 -10.52
N ILE A 519 -1.23 -15.48 -10.88
CA ILE A 519 -0.37 -15.77 -12.03
C ILE A 519 0.37 -17.08 -11.74
N ALA A 520 0.36 -18.00 -12.71
CA ALA A 520 1.14 -19.21 -12.61
C ALA A 520 2.63 -18.84 -12.71
N PRO A 521 3.47 -19.21 -11.73
CA PRO A 521 4.90 -19.11 -11.88
C PRO A 521 5.36 -20.22 -12.84
N ASP A 522 5.24 -19.97 -14.14
CA ASP A 522 5.67 -20.93 -15.14
C ASP A 522 7.20 -20.92 -15.27
N ASN A 523 7.79 -22.11 -15.34
CA ASN A 523 9.20 -22.37 -15.61
C ASN A 523 9.55 -22.30 -17.11
N THR A 524 8.73 -21.66 -17.94
CA THR A 524 8.91 -21.60 -19.40
C THR A 524 10.07 -20.73 -19.88
N TYR A 525 11.07 -20.49 -19.02
CA TYR A 525 12.34 -19.87 -19.40
C TYR A 525 13.41 -20.86 -19.89
N ASP A 526 13.14 -22.18 -19.86
CA ASP A 526 14.05 -23.22 -20.38
C ASP A 526 13.68 -23.72 -21.80
N SER A 527 12.73 -23.08 -22.51
CA SER A 527 12.44 -23.40 -23.91
C SER A 527 12.75 -22.23 -24.84
N LYS A 528 14.05 -21.95 -25.06
CA LYS A 528 14.61 -21.56 -26.36
C LYS A 528 16.13 -21.56 -26.34
#